data_AF-A0A7S3IZ50-F1
#
_entry.id   AF-A0A7S3IZ50-F1
#
_cell.length_a   1.000
_cell.length_b   1.000
_cell.length_c   1.000
_cell.angle_alpha   90.00
_cell.angle_beta   90.00
_cell.angle_gamma   90.00
#
_symmetry.space_group_name_H-M   'P 1'
#
loop_
_entity.id
_entity.type
_entity.pdbx_description
1 polymer ?
#
loop_
_entity_poly.entity_id
_entity_poly.type
_entity_poly.pdbx_seq_one_letter_code
_entity_poly.pdbx_strand_id
1 'polypeptide(L)'
;EHLALLPAIAELTLTGNPCTDWKDYKDYIIAKVPQLKRIDSVDITKSMKIIAEQRLEELEKELEEKAEEVRYKREHEPANPNAYTPELRMKDYEDDLERTREQKRNQPKNPFEVDEEFLYKRTGPPSVYNEKGEIRQC
;
A
#
# COMPACT_ATOMS: atom_id res chain seq x y z
N GLU A 1 9.73 -12.89 13.52
CA GLU A 1 9.05 -14.01 14.20
C GLU A 1 7.71 -14.41 13.58
N HIS A 2 6.85 -13.47 13.17
CA HIS A 2 5.50 -13.79 12.66
C HIS A 2 5.46 -14.77 11.48
N LEU A 3 6.40 -14.70 10.53
CA LEU A 3 6.45 -15.62 9.38
C LEU A 3 6.78 -17.06 9.77
N ALA A 4 7.54 -17.25 10.85
CA ALA A 4 7.90 -18.58 11.35
C ALA A 4 6.69 -19.32 11.95
N LEU A 5 5.64 -18.60 12.34
CA LEU A 5 4.40 -19.17 12.88
C LEU A 5 3.48 -19.76 11.80
N LEU A 6 3.78 -19.53 10.52
CA LEU A 6 2.99 -20.04 9.41
C LEU A 6 3.55 -21.41 8.97
N PRO A 7 2.90 -22.54 9.31
CA PRO A 7 3.45 -23.87 9.01
C PRO A 7 3.40 -24.23 7.52
N ALA A 8 2.51 -23.58 6.76
CA ALA A 8 2.26 -23.89 5.34
C ALA A 8 3.07 -23.03 4.37
N ILE A 9 3.91 -22.09 4.85
CA ILE A 9 4.68 -21.22 3.96
C ILE A 9 5.83 -22.01 3.32
N ALA A 10 5.81 -22.09 1.99
CA ALA A 10 6.80 -22.84 1.22
C ALA A 10 7.67 -21.94 0.34
N GLU A 11 7.11 -20.84 -0.17
CA GLU A 11 7.76 -19.90 -1.06
C GLU A 11 7.53 -18.47 -0.59
N LEU A 12 8.59 -17.65 -0.65
CA LEU A 12 8.57 -16.24 -0.27
C LEU A 12 9.30 -15.43 -1.34
N THR A 13 8.71 -14.32 -1.77
CA THR A 13 9.32 -13.37 -2.69
C THR A 13 9.36 -12.00 -2.03
N LEU A 14 10.56 -11.44 -1.92
CA LEU A 14 10.79 -10.10 -1.35
C LEU A 14 11.37 -9.13 -2.37
N THR A 15 11.61 -9.58 -3.60
CA THR A 15 12.04 -8.75 -4.72
C THR A 15 11.17 -7.50 -4.84
N GLY A 16 11.80 -6.31 -4.84
CA GLY A 16 11.12 -5.01 -4.90
C GLY A 16 10.79 -4.39 -3.53
N ASN A 17 11.20 -5.02 -2.42
CA ASN A 17 11.06 -4.46 -1.08
C ASN A 17 12.40 -3.87 -0.60
N PRO A 18 12.42 -2.77 0.17
CA PRO A 18 13.64 -2.18 0.72
C PRO A 18 14.49 -3.13 1.57
N CYS A 19 13.89 -4.22 2.09
CA CYS A 19 14.65 -5.26 2.80
C CYS A 19 15.70 -5.96 1.92
N THR A 20 15.60 -5.86 0.59
CA THR A 20 16.59 -6.44 -0.34
C THR A 20 17.88 -5.62 -0.44
N ASP A 21 17.93 -4.42 0.14
CA ASP A 21 19.13 -3.57 0.15
C ASP A 21 20.24 -4.17 1.02
N TRP A 22 19.87 -4.97 2.02
CA TRP A 22 20.82 -5.74 2.82
C TRP A 22 21.20 -7.03 2.10
N LYS A 23 22.48 -7.25 1.80
CA LYS A 23 22.96 -8.44 1.07
C LYS A 23 22.63 -9.77 1.76
N ASP A 24 22.77 -9.85 3.08
CA ASP A 24 22.59 -11.09 3.84
C ASP A 24 21.13 -11.33 4.29
N TYR A 25 20.16 -10.57 3.76
CA TYR A 25 18.74 -10.74 4.10
C TYR A 25 18.23 -12.17 3.85
N LYS A 26 18.71 -12.84 2.80
CA LYS A 26 18.31 -14.20 2.47
C LYS A 26 18.73 -15.17 3.56
N ASP A 27 19.99 -15.10 3.99
CA ASP A 27 20.52 -15.96 5.06
C ASP A 27 19.76 -15.70 6.37
N TYR A 28 19.49 -14.44 6.69
CA TYR A 28 18.70 -14.08 7.86
C TYR A 28 17.30 -14.70 7.84
N ILE A 29 16.60 -14.63 6.71
CA ILE A 29 15.26 -15.20 6.56
C ILE A 29 15.29 -16.73 6.58
N ILE A 30 16.29 -17.34 5.93
CA ILE A 30 16.48 -18.79 5.92
C ILE A 30 16.66 -19.30 7.36
N ALA A 31 17.42 -18.57 8.19
CA ALA A 31 17.61 -18.90 9.60
C ALA A 31 16.33 -18.67 10.43
N LYS A 32 15.61 -17.56 10.20
CA LYS A 32 14.37 -17.23 10.94
C LYS A 32 13.15 -18.04 10.53
N VAL A 33 13.09 -18.57 9.30
CA VAL A 33 11.95 -19.32 8.74
C VAL A 33 12.43 -20.66 8.17
N PRO A 34 12.80 -21.63 9.04
CA PRO A 34 13.42 -22.88 8.62
C PRO A 34 12.49 -23.78 7.79
N GLN A 35 11.16 -23.59 7.84
CA GLN A 35 10.20 -24.33 7.01
C GLN A 35 10.21 -23.93 5.54
N LEU A 36 10.78 -22.76 5.21
CA LEU A 36 10.79 -22.22 3.86
C LEU A 36 11.58 -23.15 2.91
N LYS A 37 11.06 -23.33 1.69
CA LYS A 37 11.67 -24.15 0.64
C LYS A 37 12.29 -23.31 -0.46
N ARG A 38 11.72 -22.14 -0.75
CA ARG A 38 12.15 -21.26 -1.83
C ARG A 38 12.08 -19.79 -1.42
N ILE A 39 13.11 -19.03 -1.76
CA ILE A 39 13.18 -17.57 -1.55
C ILE A 39 13.60 -16.86 -2.84
N ASP A 40 12.84 -15.87 -3.28
CA ASP A 40 13.09 -15.12 -4.53
C ASP A 40 13.39 -16.01 -5.74
N SER A 41 12.56 -17.02 -5.96
CA SER A 41 12.73 -18.04 -7.03
C SER A 41 13.98 -18.94 -6.90
N VAL A 42 14.70 -18.90 -5.77
CA VAL A 42 15.87 -19.74 -5.50
C VAL A 42 15.52 -20.82 -4.47
N ASP A 43 15.84 -22.07 -4.78
CA ASP A 43 15.62 -23.20 -3.87
C ASP A 43 16.62 -23.18 -2.69
N ILE A 44 16.08 -23.36 -1.48
CA ILE A 44 16.87 -23.36 -0.25
C ILE A 44 17.43 -24.77 -0.03
N THR A 45 18.74 -24.88 -0.09
CA THR A 45 19.44 -26.15 0.17
C THR A 45 19.69 -26.37 1.67
N LYS A 46 19.94 -27.62 2.07
CA LYS A 46 20.25 -27.96 3.48
C LYS A 46 21.52 -27.26 3.97
N SER A 47 22.53 -27.14 3.11
CA SER A 47 23.78 -26.44 3.45
C SER A 47 23.53 -24.96 3.74
N MET A 48 22.69 -24.29 2.93
CA MET A 48 22.31 -22.90 3.20
C MET A 48 21.62 -22.74 4.55
N LYS A 49 20.75 -23.68 4.94
CA LYS A 49 20.10 -23.65 6.27
C LYS A 49 21.11 -23.74 7.40
N ILE A 50 22.06 -24.68 7.32
CA ILE A 50 23.08 -24.86 8.36
C ILE A 50 23.96 -23.61 8.48
N ILE A 51 24.40 -23.06 7.35
CA ILE A 51 25.25 -21.85 7.33
C ILE A 51 24.49 -20.65 7.91
N ALA A 52 23.23 -20.48 7.49
CA ALA A 52 22.38 -19.40 7.97
C ALA A 52 22.11 -19.49 9.48
N GLU A 53 21.84 -20.68 10.00
CA GLU A 53 21.62 -20.92 11.43
C GLU A 53 22.88 -20.64 12.25
N GLN A 54 24.06 -21.03 11.76
CA GLN A 54 25.34 -20.71 12.41
C GLN A 54 25.67 -19.22 12.42
N ARG A 55 25.26 -18.48 11.38
CA ARG A 55 25.50 -17.04 11.24
C ARG A 55 24.42 -16.18 11.89
N LEU A 56 23.38 -16.75 12.49
CA LEU A 56 22.21 -16.00 12.95
C LEU A 56 22.58 -14.85 13.92
N GLU A 57 23.43 -15.10 14.90
CA GLU A 57 23.86 -14.09 15.89
C GLU A 57 24.61 -12.92 15.23
N GLU A 58 25.49 -13.23 14.27
CA GLU A 58 26.23 -12.22 13.50
C GLU A 58 25.27 -11.36 12.66
N LEU A 59 24.31 -12.01 11.99
CA LEU A 59 23.32 -11.35 11.14
C LEU A 59 22.37 -10.47 11.94
N GLU A 60 21.97 -10.87 13.14
CA GLU A 60 21.15 -10.05 14.04
C GLU A 60 21.89 -8.78 14.45
N LYS A 61 23.19 -8.89 14.77
CA LYS A 61 24.01 -7.74 15.12
C LYS A 61 24.19 -6.78 13.95
N GLU A 62 24.51 -7.29 12.76
CA GLU A 62 24.65 -6.47 11.55
C GLU A 62 23.32 -5.75 11.21
N LEU A 63 22.19 -6.44 11.38
CA LEU A 63 20.87 -5.86 11.14
C LEU A 63 20.55 -4.71 12.11
N GLU A 64 20.87 -4.87 13.39
CA GLU A 64 20.67 -3.83 14.39
C GLU A 64 21.55 -2.60 14.07
N GLU A 65 22.83 -2.80 13.76
CA GLU A 65 23.74 -1.72 13.38
C GLU A 65 23.23 -0.95 12.15
N LYS A 66 22.71 -1.64 11.13
CA LYS A 66 22.08 -0.98 9.97
C LYS A 66 20.78 -0.28 10.32
N ALA A 67 19.97 -0.85 11.20
CA ALA A 67 18.73 -0.23 11.64
C ALA A 67 19.03 1.09 12.38
N GLU A 68 20.05 1.10 13.23
CA GLU A 68 20.54 2.31 13.88
C GLU A 68 21.09 3.33 12.88
N GLU A 69 21.88 2.91 11.90
CA GLU A 69 22.40 3.80 10.86
C GLU A 69 21.26 4.49 10.07
N VAL A 70 20.24 3.73 9.69
CA VAL A 70 19.07 4.26 8.98
C VAL A 70 18.26 5.22 9.86
N ARG A 71 18.10 4.91 11.15
CA ARG A 71 17.44 5.82 12.11
C ARG A 71 18.22 7.11 12.28
N TYR A 72 19.53 7.00 12.47
CA TYR A 72 20.43 8.14 12.61
C TYR A 72 20.38 9.05 11.38
N LYS A 73 20.45 8.48 10.17
CA LYS A 73 20.29 9.21 8.90
C LYS A 73 18.95 9.93 8.82
N ARG A 74 17.85 9.26 9.16
CA ARG A 74 16.51 9.91 9.15
C ARG A 74 16.39 11.09 10.11
N GLU A 75 17.08 11.04 11.25
CA GLU A 75 17.04 12.12 12.24
C GLU A 75 17.95 13.30 11.86
N HIS A 76 19.09 13.03 11.22
CA HIS A 76 20.13 14.04 10.96
C HIS A 76 20.19 14.53 9.52
N GLU A 77 19.61 13.80 8.57
CA GLU A 77 19.51 14.29 7.18
C GLU A 77 18.56 15.48 7.13
N PRO A 78 19.01 16.63 6.59
CA PRO A 78 18.12 17.76 6.40
C PRO A 78 16.99 17.36 5.47
N ALA A 79 15.76 17.77 5.82
CA ALA A 79 14.61 17.58 4.96
C ALA A 79 14.94 18.10 3.56
N ASN A 80 14.84 17.22 2.56
CA ASN A 80 15.13 17.59 1.18
C ASN A 80 14.23 18.80 0.82
N PRO A 81 14.80 19.97 0.47
CA PRO A 81 14.01 21.17 0.18
C PRO A 81 13.08 21.01 -1.03
N ASN A 82 13.35 20.02 -1.89
CA ASN A 82 12.50 19.62 -3.02
C ASN A 82 11.64 18.37 -2.71
N ALA A 83 11.54 17.96 -1.44
CA ALA A 83 10.69 16.83 -1.08
C ALA A 83 9.22 17.12 -1.39
N TYR A 84 8.56 16.16 -2.03
CA TYR A 84 7.13 16.20 -2.25
C TYR A 84 6.38 15.90 -0.94
N THR A 85 6.12 16.95 -0.16
CA THR A 85 5.48 16.83 1.16
C THR A 85 4.01 16.41 1.04
N PRO A 86 3.41 15.83 2.10
CA PRO A 86 1.98 15.55 2.13
C PRO A 86 1.10 16.78 1.86
N GLU A 87 1.55 17.96 2.31
CA GLU A 87 0.85 19.24 2.11
C GLU A 87 0.84 19.67 0.65
N LEU A 88 2.01 19.62 -0.02
CA LEU A 88 2.11 19.86 -1.46
C LEU A 88 1.23 18.89 -2.25
N ARG A 89 1.21 17.61 -1.83
CA ARG A 89 0.33 16.60 -2.43
C ARG A 89 -1.15 16.94 -2.31
N MET A 90 -1.60 17.39 -1.14
CA MET A 90 -3.00 17.80 -0.94
C MET A 90 -3.34 19.01 -1.81
N LYS A 91 -2.43 19.98 -1.90
CA LYS A 91 -2.63 21.16 -2.74
C LYS A 91 -2.76 20.82 -4.23
N ASP A 92 -1.90 19.94 -4.74
CA ASP A 92 -1.99 19.49 -6.14
C ASP A 92 -3.35 18.81 -6.42
N TYR A 93 -3.84 17.98 -5.50
CA TYR A 93 -5.16 17.36 -5.61
C TYR A 93 -6.30 18.40 -5.62
N GLU A 94 -6.21 19.44 -4.80
CA GLU A 94 -7.18 20.53 -4.78
C GLU A 94 -7.19 21.31 -6.09
N ASP A 95 -6.01 21.66 -6.61
CA ASP A 95 -5.85 22.35 -7.89
C ASP A 95 -6.42 21.52 -9.06
N ASP A 96 -6.17 20.21 -9.08
CA ASP A 96 -6.71 19.28 -10.08
C ASP A 96 -8.24 19.17 -10.00
N LEU A 97 -8.79 19.15 -8.77
CA LEU A 97 -10.22 19.13 -8.55
C LEU A 97 -10.88 20.42 -9.04
N GLU A 98 -10.27 21.58 -8.78
CA GLU A 98 -10.74 22.88 -9.28
C GLU A 98 -10.71 22.91 -10.81
N ARG A 99 -9.59 22.52 -11.45
CA ARG A 99 -9.51 22.43 -12.91
C ARG A 99 -10.59 21.54 -13.50
N THR A 100 -10.86 20.40 -12.89
CA THR A 100 -11.90 19.48 -13.32
C THR A 100 -13.29 20.13 -13.22
N ARG A 101 -13.57 20.85 -12.12
CA ARG A 101 -14.83 21.60 -11.94
C ARG A 101 -14.99 22.71 -12.97
N GLU A 102 -13.92 23.45 -13.24
CA GLU A 102 -13.92 24.51 -14.25
C GLU A 102 -14.10 23.96 -15.67
N GLN A 103 -13.44 22.86 -16.00
CA GLN A 103 -13.64 22.16 -17.28
C GLN A 103 -15.10 21.75 -17.44
N LYS A 104 -15.71 21.11 -16.43
CA LYS A 104 -17.15 20.77 -16.44
C LYS A 104 -18.05 22.00 -16.58
N ARG A 105 -17.70 23.13 -15.96
CA ARG A 105 -18.46 24.39 -16.07
C ARG A 105 -18.38 24.99 -17.47
N ASN A 106 -17.20 24.95 -18.08
CA ASN A 106 -16.93 25.52 -19.40
C ASN A 106 -17.32 24.58 -20.55
N GLN A 107 -17.54 23.30 -20.25
CA GLN A 107 -18.04 22.32 -21.22
C GLN A 107 -19.50 22.67 -21.57
N PRO A 108 -19.86 22.75 -22.85
CA PRO A 108 -21.24 22.98 -23.24
C PRO A 108 -22.08 21.81 -22.72
N LYS A 109 -23.02 22.10 -21.81
CA LYS A 109 -23.96 21.11 -21.29
C LYS A 109 -24.68 20.48 -22.46
N ASN A 110 -24.54 19.16 -22.62
CA ASN A 110 -25.33 18.46 -23.62
C ASN A 110 -26.80 18.54 -23.16
N PRO A 111 -27.74 19.05 -23.98
CA PRO A 111 -29.16 19.12 -23.59
C PRO A 111 -29.76 17.73 -23.26
N PHE A 112 -29.09 16.65 -23.65
CA PHE A 112 -29.45 15.26 -23.39
C PHE A 112 -28.65 14.61 -22.24
N GLU A 113 -27.73 15.33 -21.59
CA GLU A 113 -27.05 14.85 -20.39
C GLU A 113 -28.07 14.81 -19.24
N VAL A 114 -28.47 13.60 -18.88
CA VAL A 114 -29.32 13.37 -17.70
C VAL A 114 -28.46 13.55 -16.46
N ASP A 115 -28.87 14.49 -15.61
CA ASP A 115 -28.35 14.62 -14.25
C ASP A 115 -28.52 13.26 -13.53
N GLU A 116 -27.41 12.67 -13.10
CA GLU A 116 -27.37 11.34 -12.50
C GLU A 116 -28.24 11.28 -11.23
N GLU A 117 -28.33 12.40 -10.50
CA GLU A 117 -29.22 12.54 -9.34
C GLU A 117 -30.71 12.58 -9.75
N PHE A 118 -31.01 13.14 -10.92
CA PHE A 118 -32.35 13.16 -11.49
C PHE A 118 -32.77 11.79 -12.02
N LEU A 119 -31.83 11.02 -12.59
CA LEU A 119 -32.09 9.66 -13.08
C LEU A 119 -32.47 8.73 -11.91
N TYR A 120 -31.75 8.81 -10.80
CA TYR A 120 -31.99 7.99 -9.61
C TYR A 120 -33.39 8.25 -9.00
N LYS A 121 -33.88 9.49 -9.05
CA LYS A 121 -35.22 9.88 -8.59
C LYS A 121 -36.36 9.30 -9.46
N ARG A 122 -36.10 8.96 -10.73
CA ARG A 122 -37.10 8.38 -11.64
C ARG A 122 -37.13 6.86 -11.66
N THR A 123 -36.02 6.19 -11.35
CA THR A 123 -35.90 4.72 -11.40
C THR A 123 -36.24 4.05 -10.07
N GLY A 124 -36.44 4.81 -8.99
CA GLY A 124 -36.92 4.29 -7.71
C GLY A 124 -38.43 3.99 -7.73
N PRO A 125 -38.91 3.05 -6.90
CA PRO A 125 -40.35 2.88 -6.71
C PRO A 125 -40.96 4.21 -6.26
N PRO A 126 -42.14 4.60 -6.78
CA PRO A 126 -42.76 5.86 -6.42
C PRO A 126 -42.92 5.96 -4.90
N SER A 127 -42.58 7.14 -4.36
CA SER A 127 -42.83 7.45 -2.95
C SER A 127 -44.27 7.11 -2.56
N VAL A 128 -44.42 6.45 -1.42
CA VAL A 128 -45.71 6.12 -0.77
C VAL A 128 -46.52 7.39 -0.49
N TYR A 129 -45.83 8.51 -0.29
CA TYR A 129 -46.42 9.81 -0.04
C TYR A 129 -46.49 10.64 -1.34
N ASN A 130 -47.59 11.38 -1.51
CA ASN A 130 -47.73 12.40 -2.54
C ASN A 130 -46.92 13.68 -2.17
N GLU A 131 -46.85 14.66 -3.08
CA GLU A 131 -46.12 15.92 -2.86
C GLU A 131 -46.66 16.77 -1.68
N LYS A 132 -47.86 16.44 -1.18
CA LYS A 132 -48.49 17.06 -0.01
C LYS A 132 -48.24 16.27 1.29
N GLY A 133 -47.48 15.17 1.22
CA GLY A 133 -47.17 14.32 2.38
C GLY A 133 -48.28 13.32 2.77
N GLU A 134 -49.31 13.15 1.95
CA GLU A 134 -50.41 12.22 2.19
C GLU A 134 -50.10 10.86 1.56
N ILE A 135 -50.53 9.77 2.20
CA ILE A 135 -50.38 8.42 1.67
C ILE A 135 -51.22 8.30 0.40
N ARG A 136 -50.60 7.90 -0.70
CA ARG A 136 -51.28 7.61 -1.97
C ARG A 136 -52.23 6.42 -1.76
N GLN A 137 -53.53 6.66 -1.72
CA GLN A 137 -54.54 5.60 -1.74
C GLN A 137 -54.67 5.05 -3.17
N CYS A 138 -54.71 3.73 -3.29
CA CYS A 138 -54.87 2.99 -4.54
C CYS A 138 -56.25 3.18 -5.16
#